data_AF-A0A0A1Q1H0-F1
#
_entry.id   AF-A0A0A1Q1H0-F1
#
_cell.length_a   1.000
_cell.length_b   1.000
_cell.length_c   1.000
_cell.angle_alpha   90.00
_cell.angle_beta   90.00
_cell.angle_gamma   90.00
#
_symmetry.space_group_name_H-M   'P 1'
#
loop_
_entity.id
_entity.type
_entity.pdbx_description
1 polymer ?
#
loop_
_entity_poly.entity_id
_entity_poly.type
_entity_poly.pdbx_seq_one_letter_code
_entity_poly.pdbx_strand_id
1 'polypeptide(L)'
;MAIRGPIAKRPELREALIAAAIEPWRVDLERSAEVAHNARASGDVVLFRRDAGQDHPAAGLTLWGTEDGYYVPNIVPLEIGRLTFAQYNAVLADFIARVAAPVTAQFGFTILTTEPRQTLDDWLSPDAALKLKRFSGVANKSTGASHPSDQRRWFDFLVAVYRSGDKPGADRLARWLHEVDGWDEDSAHNLAGDFETAIALLAYYEEH
;
A
#
# COMPACT_ATOMS: atom_id res chain seq x y z
N MET A 1 -3.89 8.89 -2.12
CA MET A 1 -4.68 10.08 -1.70
C MET A 1 -4.33 11.24 -2.60
N ALA A 2 -5.33 12.03 -2.99
CA ALA A 2 -5.17 13.32 -3.64
C ALA A 2 -6.01 14.38 -2.92
N ILE A 3 -5.60 15.65 -3.02
CA ILE A 3 -6.31 16.83 -2.58
C ILE A 3 -6.56 17.66 -3.84
N ARG A 4 -7.82 17.88 -4.20
CA ARG A 4 -8.20 18.57 -5.44
C ARG A 4 -9.10 19.76 -5.17
N GLY A 5 -8.91 20.85 -5.90
CA GLY A 5 -9.67 22.07 -5.68
C GLY A 5 -9.17 23.27 -6.48
N PRO A 6 -9.54 24.50 -6.09
CA PRO A 6 -9.20 25.71 -6.83
C PRO A 6 -7.70 26.01 -6.74
N ILE A 7 -6.98 25.83 -7.85
CA ILE A 7 -5.51 26.00 -7.91
C ILE A 7 -5.02 27.37 -7.43
N ALA A 8 -5.83 28.42 -7.60
CA ALA A 8 -5.55 29.77 -7.12
C ALA A 8 -5.40 29.86 -5.60
N LYS A 9 -5.95 28.88 -4.85
CA LYS A 9 -5.88 28.75 -3.39
C LYS A 9 -4.85 27.75 -2.91
N ARG A 10 -4.06 27.16 -3.81
CA ARG A 10 -3.02 26.18 -3.45
C ARG A 10 -1.94 26.79 -2.54
N PRO A 11 -1.44 28.02 -2.73
CA PRO A 11 -0.47 28.62 -1.81
C PRO A 11 -1.02 28.77 -0.38
N GLU A 12 -2.26 29.22 -0.22
CA GLU A 12 -2.89 29.32 1.10
C GLU A 12 -3.13 27.94 1.74
N LEU A 13 -3.55 26.96 0.93
CA LEU A 13 -3.68 25.57 1.38
C LEU A 13 -2.34 25.01 1.86
N ARG A 14 -1.24 25.29 1.13
CA ARG A 14 0.11 24.84 1.47
C ARG A 14 0.51 25.31 2.86
N GLU A 15 0.39 26.61 3.11
CA GLU A 15 0.75 27.21 4.40
C GLU A 15 -0.15 26.67 5.53
N ALA A 16 -1.44 26.45 5.24
CA ALA A 16 -2.35 25.87 6.21
C ALA A 16 -2.01 24.40 6.55
N LEU A 17 -1.63 23.59 5.56
CA LEU A 17 -1.17 22.20 5.77
C LEU A 17 0.11 22.16 6.61
N ILE A 18 1.05 23.07 6.34
CA ILE A 18 2.28 23.21 7.11
C ILE A 18 1.98 23.61 8.56
N ALA A 19 1.12 24.59 8.76
CA ALA A 19 0.73 25.05 10.10
C ALA A 19 -0.07 24.00 10.89
N ALA A 20 -0.86 23.17 10.21
CA ALA A 20 -1.63 22.09 10.83
C ALA A 20 -0.77 20.88 11.23
N ALA A 21 0.44 20.75 10.69
CA ALA A 21 1.38 19.69 11.04
C ALA A 21 2.05 19.98 12.39
N ILE A 22 1.31 19.69 13.46
CA ILE A 22 1.77 19.66 14.85
C ILE A 22 1.87 18.22 15.35
N GLU A 23 2.55 18.03 16.49
CA GLU A 23 2.85 16.71 17.05
C GLU A 23 1.62 15.76 17.04
N PRO A 24 1.74 14.53 16.51
CA PRO A 24 2.98 13.81 16.15
C PRO A 24 3.55 14.13 14.76
N TRP A 25 2.91 15.01 13.99
CA TRP A 25 3.35 15.40 12.65
C TRP A 25 4.22 16.66 12.71
N ARG A 26 5.20 16.74 11.81
CA ARG A 26 6.06 17.91 11.62
C ARG A 26 6.36 18.06 10.14
N VAL A 27 6.49 19.30 9.67
CA VAL A 27 7.01 19.56 8.32
C VAL A 27 8.53 19.44 8.32
N ASP A 28 9.11 18.91 7.23
CA ASP A 28 10.54 18.90 6.97
C ASP A 28 10.85 19.83 5.80
N LEU A 29 10.98 21.13 6.07
CA LEU A 29 11.15 22.16 5.03
C LEU A 29 12.52 22.07 4.35
N GLU A 30 13.56 21.67 5.08
CA GLU A 30 14.90 21.47 4.52
C GLU A 30 14.86 20.36 3.47
N ARG A 31 14.33 19.19 3.83
CA ARG A 31 14.20 18.06 2.90
C ARG A 31 13.19 18.33 1.79
N SER A 32 12.18 19.17 2.04
CA SER A 32 11.27 19.66 0.99
C SER A 32 12.02 20.44 -0.09
N ALA A 33 12.93 21.34 0.31
CA ALA A 33 13.74 22.11 -0.62
C ALA A 33 14.73 21.22 -1.41
N GLU A 34 15.36 20.25 -0.74
CA GLU A 34 16.26 19.28 -1.40
C GLU A 34 15.53 18.45 -2.47
N VAL A 35 14.35 17.91 -2.13
CA VAL A 35 13.57 17.09 -3.08
C VAL A 35 13.06 17.95 -4.25
N ALA A 36 12.62 19.18 -3.99
CA ALA A 36 12.20 20.11 -5.03
C ALA A 36 13.36 20.48 -5.98
N HIS A 37 14.58 20.65 -5.46
CA HIS A 37 15.76 20.95 -6.27
C HIS A 37 16.14 19.78 -7.19
N ASN A 38 16.02 18.54 -6.70
CA ASN A 38 16.38 17.34 -7.44
C ASN A 38 15.30 16.85 -8.42
N ALA A 39 14.06 17.32 -8.27
CA ALA A 39 12.98 17.01 -9.19
C ALA A 39 13.17 17.75 -10.52
N ARG A 40 13.21 17.02 -11.65
CA ARG A 40 13.30 17.61 -13.00
C ARG A 40 12.09 18.48 -13.38
N ALA A 41 10.97 18.34 -12.67
CA ALA A 41 9.77 19.15 -12.83
C ALA A 41 9.70 20.16 -11.68
N SER A 42 9.29 21.41 -11.97
CA SER A 42 9.14 22.53 -11.03
C SER A 42 7.96 22.33 -10.04
N GLY A 43 7.85 21.15 -9.47
CA GLY A 43 6.77 20.75 -8.58
C GLY A 43 6.92 21.40 -7.21
N ASP A 44 5.85 21.99 -6.71
CA ASP A 44 5.71 22.34 -5.30
C ASP A 44 5.68 21.03 -4.50
N VAL A 45 6.68 20.82 -3.65
CA VAL A 45 6.84 19.59 -2.85
C VAL A 45 6.90 19.97 -1.37
N VAL A 46 6.13 19.26 -0.56
CA VAL A 46 6.12 19.43 0.90
C VAL A 46 6.26 18.06 1.56
N LEU A 47 7.29 17.89 2.38
CA LEU A 47 7.54 16.67 3.14
C LEU A 47 7.06 16.84 4.58
N PHE A 48 6.37 15.81 5.06
CA PHE A 48 5.92 15.67 6.42
C PHE A 48 6.60 14.45 7.05
N ARG A 49 6.87 14.55 8.34
CA ARG A 49 7.40 13.48 9.18
C ARG A 49 6.45 13.25 10.33
N ARG A 50 6.29 11.99 10.68
CA ARG A 50 5.53 11.54 11.82
C ARG A 50 6.47 10.83 12.78
N ASP A 51 6.48 11.25 14.04
CA ASP A 51 7.24 10.57 15.10
C ASP A 51 6.57 9.24 15.46
N ALA A 52 7.33 8.21 15.83
CA ALA A 52 6.77 6.92 16.24
C ALA A 52 5.87 7.10 17.48
N GLY A 53 4.75 6.36 17.52
CA GLY A 53 3.84 6.31 18.67
C GLY A 53 3.31 4.90 18.90
N GLN A 54 2.44 4.74 19.91
CA GLN A 54 1.90 3.41 20.28
C GLN A 54 1.25 2.67 19.09
N ASP A 55 0.53 3.39 18.23
CA ASP A 55 -0.28 2.77 17.18
C ASP A 55 0.30 2.93 15.76
N HIS A 56 1.40 3.65 15.60
CA HIS A 56 1.90 4.05 14.29
C HIS A 56 3.43 4.18 14.29
N PRO A 57 4.12 3.62 13.27
CA PRO A 57 5.56 3.77 13.13
C PRO A 57 5.96 5.20 12.74
N ALA A 58 7.24 5.51 12.91
CA ALA A 58 7.81 6.74 12.33
C ALA A 58 7.78 6.65 10.80
N ALA A 59 7.27 7.70 10.16
CA ALA A 59 7.03 7.70 8.72
C ALA A 59 7.25 9.08 8.08
N GLY A 60 7.74 9.09 6.85
CA GLY A 60 7.81 10.25 5.97
C GLY A 60 6.70 10.18 4.93
N LEU A 61 5.98 11.28 4.74
CA LEU A 61 4.93 11.44 3.74
C LEU A 61 5.27 12.64 2.86
N THR A 62 5.20 12.47 1.54
CA THR A 62 5.43 13.57 0.61
C THR A 62 4.09 14.01 0.01
N LEU A 63 3.86 15.32 -0.06
CA LEU A 63 2.85 15.93 -0.93
C LEU A 63 3.54 16.50 -2.16
N TRP A 64 3.09 16.06 -3.33
CA TRP A 64 3.51 16.56 -4.62
C TRP A 64 2.41 17.42 -5.23
N GLY A 65 2.75 18.62 -5.64
CA GLY A 65 1.84 19.55 -6.30
C GLY A 65 1.44 19.07 -7.69
N THR A 66 0.16 19.20 -8.00
CA THR A 66 -0.45 18.93 -9.32
C THR A 66 -1.12 20.20 -9.85
N GLU A 67 -1.63 20.14 -11.07
CA GLU A 67 -2.39 21.24 -11.70
C GLU A 67 -3.67 21.60 -10.93
N ASP A 68 -4.19 20.67 -10.13
CA ASP A 68 -5.46 20.79 -9.39
C ASP A 68 -5.32 20.67 -7.86
N GLY A 69 -4.10 20.60 -7.32
CA GLY A 69 -3.85 20.54 -5.88
C GLY A 69 -2.60 19.76 -5.50
N TYR A 70 -2.74 18.68 -4.74
CA TYR A 70 -1.66 17.81 -4.29
C TYR A 70 -2.01 16.33 -4.38
N TYR A 71 -1.02 15.46 -4.45
CA TYR A 71 -1.19 14.02 -4.21
C TYR A 71 -0.06 13.46 -3.35
N VAL A 72 -0.32 12.32 -2.71
CA VAL A 72 0.67 11.54 -1.97
C VAL A 72 1.22 10.45 -2.89
N PRO A 73 2.45 10.59 -3.46
CA PRO A 73 3.04 9.55 -4.28
C PRO A 73 3.46 8.32 -3.46
N ASN A 74 3.96 8.53 -2.24
CA ASN A 74 4.42 7.45 -1.37
C ASN A 74 4.49 7.89 0.11
N ILE A 75 4.48 6.90 1.00
CA ILE A 75 4.78 7.02 2.44
C ILE A 75 5.89 6.01 2.75
N VAL A 76 6.98 6.49 3.34
CA VAL A 76 8.17 5.67 3.63
C VAL A 76 8.38 5.55 5.14
N PRO A 77 8.82 4.40 5.67
CA PRO A 77 9.21 4.31 7.07
C PRO A 77 10.50 5.10 7.32
N LEU A 78 10.67 5.62 8.53
CA LEU A 78 11.89 6.35 8.93
C LEU A 78 12.84 5.53 9.80
N GLU A 79 12.32 4.56 10.56
CA GLU A 79 13.09 3.79 11.54
C GLU A 79 13.11 2.28 11.24
N ILE A 80 12.05 1.77 10.60
CA ILE A 80 11.92 0.36 10.25
C ILE A 80 12.20 0.15 8.75
N GLY A 81 12.51 -1.08 8.35
CA GLY A 81 12.86 -1.38 6.96
C GLY A 81 11.71 -1.16 5.96
N ARG A 82 10.48 -1.56 6.31
CA ARG A 82 9.28 -1.41 5.47
C ARG A 82 8.04 -1.14 6.32
N LEU A 83 7.09 -0.34 5.82
CA LEU A 83 5.75 -0.26 6.39
C LEU A 83 4.95 -1.46 5.90
N THR A 84 4.24 -2.14 6.81
CA THR A 84 3.14 -3.00 6.36
C THR A 84 2.06 -2.15 5.73
N PHE A 85 1.25 -2.81 4.95
CA PHE A 85 0.06 -2.23 4.38
C PHE A 85 -0.90 -1.63 5.44
N ALA A 86 -1.16 -2.35 6.53
CA ALA A 86 -1.97 -1.80 7.63
C ALA A 86 -1.35 -0.51 8.19
N GLN A 87 -0.04 -0.49 8.41
CA GLN A 87 0.69 0.69 8.89
C GLN A 87 0.65 1.85 7.89
N TYR A 88 0.87 1.58 6.60
CA TYR A 88 0.78 2.59 5.54
C TYR A 88 -0.59 3.28 5.55
N ASN A 89 -1.68 2.51 5.60
CA ASN A 89 -3.02 3.06 5.60
C ASN A 89 -3.35 3.78 6.90
N ALA A 90 -2.87 3.26 8.04
CA ALA A 90 -3.04 3.91 9.33
C ALA A 90 -2.35 5.28 9.35
N VAL A 91 -1.09 5.36 8.88
CA VAL A 91 -0.36 6.63 8.74
C VAL A 91 -1.07 7.58 7.79
N LEU A 92 -1.57 7.10 6.64
CA LEU A 92 -2.32 7.95 5.71
C LEU A 92 -3.62 8.48 6.32
N ALA A 93 -4.37 7.63 7.03
CA ALA A 93 -5.60 8.01 7.71
C ALA A 93 -5.33 9.01 8.83
N ASP A 94 -4.26 8.82 9.61
CA ASP A 94 -3.82 9.75 10.66
C ASP A 94 -3.43 11.11 10.07
N PHE A 95 -2.68 11.13 8.96
CA PHE A 95 -2.35 12.36 8.23
C PHE A 95 -3.61 13.10 7.75
N ILE A 96 -4.56 12.37 7.17
CA ILE A 96 -5.84 12.93 6.71
C ILE A 96 -6.59 13.56 7.89
N ALA A 97 -6.76 12.82 8.98
CA ALA A 97 -7.55 13.24 10.12
C ALA A 97 -6.95 14.46 10.84
N ARG A 98 -5.62 14.48 11.00
CA ARG A 98 -4.93 15.49 11.82
C ARG A 98 -4.46 16.71 11.04
N VAL A 99 -4.08 16.53 9.77
CA VAL A 99 -3.42 17.59 8.99
C VAL A 99 -4.31 18.04 7.83
N ALA A 100 -4.73 17.11 6.95
CA ALA A 100 -5.36 17.51 5.69
C ALA A 100 -6.84 17.93 5.84
N ALA A 101 -7.66 17.12 6.51
CA ALA A 101 -9.10 17.34 6.64
C ALA A 101 -9.46 18.65 7.38
N PRO A 102 -8.76 19.04 8.46
CA PRO A 102 -9.07 20.28 9.17
C PRO A 102 -8.97 21.56 8.31
N VAL A 103 -8.10 21.56 7.29
CA VAL A 103 -7.80 22.76 6.51
C VAL A 103 -8.36 22.74 5.09
N THR A 104 -8.46 21.57 4.45
CA THR A 104 -8.82 21.46 3.01
C THR A 104 -10.18 22.06 2.68
N ALA A 105 -11.21 21.76 3.48
CA ALA A 105 -12.55 22.26 3.24
C ALA A 105 -12.65 23.80 3.32
N GLN A 106 -11.80 24.44 4.13
CA GLN A 106 -11.78 25.91 4.29
C GLN A 106 -11.37 26.63 3.01
N PHE A 107 -10.59 25.96 2.15
CA PHE A 107 -10.09 26.52 0.88
C PHE A 107 -10.82 25.97 -0.35
N GLY A 108 -11.93 25.23 -0.16
CA GLY A 108 -12.68 24.63 -1.25
C GLY A 108 -12.00 23.41 -1.89
N PHE A 109 -11.04 22.78 -1.20
CA PHE A 109 -10.44 21.54 -1.64
C PHE A 109 -11.17 20.32 -1.07
N THR A 110 -11.18 19.24 -1.84
CA THR A 110 -11.73 17.94 -1.46
C THR A 110 -10.61 16.92 -1.38
N ILE A 111 -10.65 16.09 -0.34
CA ILE A 111 -9.75 14.94 -0.19
C ILE A 111 -10.36 13.75 -0.93
N LEU A 112 -9.61 13.20 -1.87
CA LEU A 112 -9.91 11.97 -2.58
C LEU A 112 -8.98 10.88 -2.06
N THR A 113 -9.53 9.97 -1.26
CA THR A 113 -8.89 8.68 -0.99
C THR A 113 -9.36 7.70 -2.04
N THR A 114 -8.44 7.15 -2.83
CA THR A 114 -8.66 5.83 -3.41
C THR A 114 -8.89 4.88 -2.25
N GLU A 115 -9.90 4.00 -2.34
CA GLU A 115 -10.16 3.01 -1.29
C GLU A 115 -8.88 2.30 -0.85
N PRO A 116 -8.79 1.87 0.42
CA PRO A 116 -7.66 1.09 0.88
C PRO A 116 -7.57 -0.22 0.09
N ARG A 117 -6.71 -0.20 -0.93
CA ARG A 117 -6.12 -1.33 -1.68
C ARG A 117 -7.00 -1.99 -2.73
N GLN A 118 -6.31 -2.44 -3.77
CA GLN A 118 -6.68 -3.66 -4.46
C GLN A 118 -7.00 -4.74 -3.42
N THR A 119 -8.27 -5.07 -3.25
CA THR A 119 -8.76 -6.28 -2.60
C THR A 119 -8.26 -7.50 -3.38
N LEU A 120 -8.28 -8.70 -2.77
CA LEU A 120 -8.06 -9.93 -3.56
C LEU A 120 -9.00 -9.97 -4.77
N ASP A 121 -10.22 -9.48 -4.60
CA ASP A 121 -11.26 -9.45 -5.61
C ASP A 121 -10.95 -8.50 -6.80
N ASP A 122 -9.91 -7.66 -6.70
CA ASP A 122 -9.45 -6.80 -7.80
C ASP A 122 -8.48 -7.51 -8.77
N TRP A 123 -8.00 -8.69 -8.42
CA TRP A 123 -7.02 -9.45 -9.21
C TRP A 123 -7.16 -10.97 -9.12
N LEU A 124 -8.17 -11.44 -8.39
CA LEU A 124 -8.62 -12.81 -8.30
C LEU A 124 -10.13 -12.84 -8.48
N SER A 125 -10.60 -13.89 -9.13
CA SER A 125 -12.00 -14.30 -9.05
C SER A 125 -12.42 -14.56 -7.60
N PRO A 126 -13.72 -14.41 -7.27
CA PRO A 126 -14.22 -14.62 -5.90
C PRO A 126 -13.88 -16.00 -5.32
N ASP A 127 -13.84 -17.04 -6.16
CA ASP A 127 -13.49 -18.40 -5.75
C ASP A 127 -12.01 -18.53 -5.39
N ALA A 128 -11.11 -17.99 -6.22
CA ALA A 128 -9.68 -17.97 -5.93
C ALA A 128 -9.37 -17.11 -4.69
N ALA A 129 -10.00 -15.94 -4.55
CA ALA A 129 -9.87 -15.09 -3.37
C ALA A 129 -10.30 -15.82 -2.08
N LEU A 130 -11.43 -16.54 -2.11
CA LEU A 130 -11.91 -17.33 -0.97
C LEU A 130 -10.94 -18.45 -0.58
N LYS A 131 -10.38 -19.15 -1.58
CA LYS A 131 -9.43 -20.25 -1.34
C LYS A 131 -8.10 -19.75 -0.80
N LEU A 132 -7.61 -18.61 -1.28
CA LEU A 132 -6.43 -17.95 -0.72
C LEU A 132 -6.66 -17.55 0.74
N LYS A 133 -7.79 -16.90 1.05
CA LYS A 133 -8.19 -16.55 2.42
C LYS A 133 -8.24 -17.78 3.33
N ARG A 134 -8.80 -18.90 2.82
CA ARG A 134 -8.90 -20.16 3.57
C ARG A 134 -7.55 -20.82 3.82
N PHE A 135 -6.69 -20.90 2.81
CA PHE A 135 -5.33 -21.39 2.97
C PHE A 135 -4.58 -20.56 4.01
N SER A 136 -4.51 -19.26 3.77
CA SER A 136 -3.68 -18.32 4.51
C SER A 136 -4.14 -18.10 5.95
N GLY A 137 -5.46 -18.16 6.18
CA GLY A 137 -6.06 -17.95 7.50
C GLY A 137 -5.93 -19.13 8.47
N VAL A 138 -5.68 -20.34 7.97
CA VAL A 138 -5.60 -21.56 8.81
C VAL A 138 -4.27 -22.30 8.69
N ALA A 139 -3.41 -21.90 7.75
CA ALA A 139 -2.11 -22.52 7.58
C ALA A 139 -1.19 -22.23 8.76
N ASN A 140 -0.37 -23.22 9.10
CA ASN A 140 0.73 -22.98 10.01
C ASN A 140 1.86 -22.27 9.24
N LYS A 141 1.91 -20.94 9.38
CA LYS A 141 2.82 -20.07 8.62
C LYS A 141 4.30 -20.35 8.85
N SER A 142 4.67 -20.97 9.97
CA SER A 142 6.06 -21.40 10.24
C SER A 142 6.47 -22.66 9.47
N THR A 143 5.53 -23.37 8.86
CA THR A 143 5.76 -24.59 8.08
C THR A 143 5.34 -24.46 6.62
N GLY A 144 4.98 -23.25 6.15
CA GLY A 144 4.64 -23.07 4.74
C GLY A 144 3.38 -23.84 4.32
N ALA A 145 3.45 -24.43 3.12
CA ALA A 145 2.51 -25.42 2.62
C ALA A 145 2.98 -26.88 2.84
N SER A 146 3.97 -27.13 3.72
CA SER A 146 4.59 -28.45 3.88
C SER A 146 3.71 -29.45 4.64
N HIS A 147 2.72 -28.98 5.40
CA HIS A 147 1.75 -29.87 6.04
C HIS A 147 0.71 -30.35 5.00
N PRO A 148 0.33 -31.65 4.97
CA PRO A 148 -0.55 -32.20 3.92
C PRO A 148 -1.89 -31.46 3.74
N SER A 149 -2.46 -30.95 4.84
CA SER A 149 -3.70 -30.16 4.79
C SER A 149 -3.50 -28.75 4.23
N ASP A 150 -2.34 -28.13 4.47
CA ASP A 150 -1.99 -26.81 3.94
C ASP A 150 -1.66 -26.91 2.45
N GLN A 151 -0.95 -27.97 2.06
CA GLN A 151 -0.69 -28.30 0.67
C GLN A 151 -1.96 -28.44 -0.17
N ARG A 152 -2.98 -29.15 0.35
CA ARG A 152 -4.27 -29.29 -0.36
C ARG A 152 -4.97 -27.95 -0.54
N ARG A 153 -5.04 -27.14 0.52
CA ARG A 153 -5.67 -25.80 0.45
C ARG A 153 -4.92 -24.88 -0.52
N TRP A 154 -3.60 -24.99 -0.56
CA TRP A 154 -2.78 -24.27 -1.51
C TRP A 154 -3.06 -24.72 -2.95
N PHE A 155 -3.09 -26.02 -3.22
CA PHE A 155 -3.44 -26.55 -4.54
C PHE A 155 -4.86 -26.16 -4.98
N ASP A 156 -5.82 -26.15 -4.06
CA ASP A 156 -7.18 -25.69 -4.36
C ASP A 156 -7.17 -24.24 -4.87
N PHE A 157 -6.37 -23.37 -4.25
CA PHE A 157 -6.17 -21.99 -4.70
C PHE A 157 -5.53 -21.92 -6.09
N LEU A 158 -4.44 -22.67 -6.34
CA LEU A 158 -3.75 -22.68 -7.65
C LEU A 158 -4.68 -23.12 -8.79
N VAL A 159 -5.45 -24.19 -8.57
CA VAL A 159 -6.43 -24.69 -9.54
C VAL A 159 -7.54 -23.67 -9.80
N ALA A 160 -7.97 -22.95 -8.76
CA ALA A 160 -8.99 -21.91 -8.91
C ALA A 160 -8.48 -20.75 -9.78
N VAL A 161 -7.26 -20.25 -9.50
CA VAL A 161 -6.60 -19.20 -10.30
C VAL A 161 -6.43 -19.61 -11.76
N TYR A 162 -6.01 -20.85 -11.99
CA TYR A 162 -5.80 -21.36 -13.34
C TYR A 162 -7.13 -21.41 -14.12
N ARG A 163 -8.19 -21.97 -13.52
CA ARG A 163 -9.50 -22.12 -14.17
C ARG A 163 -10.19 -20.79 -14.47
N SER A 164 -10.00 -19.78 -13.63
CA SER A 164 -10.55 -18.45 -13.86
C SER A 164 -9.74 -17.63 -14.87
N GLY A 165 -8.51 -18.05 -15.18
CA GLY A 165 -7.59 -17.29 -16.02
C GLY A 165 -7.04 -16.04 -15.33
N ASP A 166 -7.11 -15.96 -14.00
CA ASP A 166 -6.61 -14.81 -13.23
C ASP A 166 -5.09 -14.66 -13.39
N LYS A 167 -4.60 -13.42 -13.45
CA LYS A 167 -3.16 -13.12 -13.57
C LYS A 167 -2.66 -12.15 -12.48
N PRO A 168 -2.61 -12.60 -11.21
CA PRO A 168 -2.08 -11.83 -10.09
C PRO A 168 -0.70 -11.21 -10.31
N GLY A 169 0.19 -11.99 -10.93
CA GLY A 169 1.65 -11.83 -10.83
C GLY A 169 2.18 -12.32 -9.47
N ALA A 170 3.31 -13.03 -9.47
CA ALA A 170 3.88 -13.61 -8.26
C ALA A 170 4.37 -12.57 -7.27
N ASP A 171 4.96 -11.46 -7.73
CA ASP A 171 5.37 -10.35 -6.89
C ASP A 171 4.20 -9.76 -6.09
N ARG A 172 3.02 -9.67 -6.73
CA ARG A 172 1.81 -9.17 -6.08
C ARG A 172 1.32 -10.15 -5.02
N LEU A 173 1.35 -11.44 -5.31
CA LEU A 173 0.96 -12.50 -4.38
C LEU A 173 1.92 -12.59 -3.18
N ALA A 174 3.24 -12.56 -3.42
CA ALA A 174 4.26 -12.54 -2.36
C ALA A 174 4.02 -11.37 -1.42
N ARG A 175 3.82 -10.18 -1.99
CA ARG A 175 3.54 -8.96 -1.24
C ARG A 175 2.25 -9.08 -0.44
N TRP A 176 1.18 -9.64 -1.02
CA TRP A 176 -0.07 -9.87 -0.30
C TRP A 176 0.12 -10.83 0.88
N LEU A 177 0.73 -11.98 0.65
CA LEU A 177 0.97 -12.99 1.67
C LEU A 177 1.81 -12.43 2.82
N HIS A 178 2.88 -11.70 2.52
CA HIS A 178 3.73 -11.10 3.55
C HIS A 178 3.02 -9.95 4.29
N GLU A 179 2.49 -8.97 3.55
CA GLU A 179 2.08 -7.69 4.14
C GLU A 179 0.63 -7.65 4.60
N VAL A 180 -0.25 -8.50 4.06
CA VAL A 180 -1.68 -8.58 4.44
C VAL A 180 -1.94 -9.81 5.29
N ASP A 181 -1.50 -10.97 4.85
CA ASP A 181 -1.77 -12.21 5.56
C ASP A 181 -0.71 -12.53 6.64
N GLY A 182 0.39 -11.78 6.71
CA GLY A 182 1.37 -11.89 7.79
C GLY A 182 2.24 -13.13 7.74
N TRP A 183 2.51 -13.65 6.54
CA TRP A 183 3.57 -14.64 6.33
C TRP A 183 4.94 -13.99 6.52
N ASP A 184 5.94 -14.73 6.98
CA ASP A 184 7.32 -14.25 6.90
C ASP A 184 7.73 -14.08 5.42
N GLU A 185 8.72 -13.22 5.18
CA GLU A 185 9.12 -12.84 3.82
C GLU A 185 9.60 -14.04 3.00
N ASP A 186 10.41 -14.92 3.60
CA ASP A 186 10.96 -16.09 2.92
C ASP A 186 9.84 -17.06 2.53
N SER A 187 8.90 -17.35 3.44
CA SER A 187 7.75 -18.20 3.14
C SER A 187 6.83 -17.58 2.08
N ALA A 188 6.59 -16.27 2.12
CA ALA A 188 5.78 -15.58 1.13
C ALA A 188 6.42 -15.62 -0.26
N HIS A 189 7.74 -15.44 -0.35
CA HIS A 189 8.49 -15.52 -1.60
C HIS A 189 8.51 -16.96 -2.15
N ASN A 190 8.71 -17.95 -1.28
CA ASN A 190 8.67 -19.36 -1.66
C ASN A 190 7.29 -19.76 -2.22
N LEU A 191 6.20 -19.34 -1.58
CA LEU A 191 4.84 -19.58 -2.07
C LEU A 191 4.58 -18.90 -3.42
N ALA A 192 5.13 -17.69 -3.63
CA ALA A 192 5.01 -17.01 -4.91
C ALA A 192 5.78 -17.70 -6.04
N GLY A 193 6.98 -18.24 -5.76
CA GLY A 193 7.73 -19.06 -6.73
C GLY A 193 7.03 -20.38 -7.05
N ASP A 194 6.45 -21.04 -6.04
CA ASP A 194 5.63 -22.25 -6.24
C ASP A 194 4.38 -21.94 -7.06
N PHE A 195 3.73 -20.80 -6.83
CA PHE A 195 2.61 -20.32 -7.63
C PHE A 195 2.97 -20.20 -9.13
N GLU A 196 4.07 -19.53 -9.50
CA GLU A 196 4.46 -19.42 -10.91
C GLU A 196 4.72 -20.79 -11.54
N THR A 197 5.44 -21.63 -10.81
CA THR A 197 5.77 -22.99 -11.26
C THR A 197 4.51 -23.82 -11.50
N ALA A 198 3.56 -23.77 -10.56
CA ALA A 198 2.32 -24.53 -10.65
C ALA A 198 1.42 -24.05 -11.79
N ILE A 199 1.30 -22.73 -12.00
CA ILE A 199 0.51 -22.18 -13.12
C ILE A 199 1.13 -22.58 -14.47
N ALA A 200 2.47 -22.51 -14.59
CA ALA A 200 3.17 -22.96 -15.80
C ALA A 200 2.98 -24.47 -16.05
N LEU A 201 3.02 -25.29 -14.98
CA LEU A 201 2.82 -26.74 -15.07
C LEU A 201 1.38 -27.10 -15.48
N LEU A 202 0.37 -26.43 -14.92
CA LEU A 202 -1.03 -26.64 -15.28
C LEU A 202 -1.29 -26.27 -16.75
N ALA A 203 -0.71 -25.16 -17.22
CA ALA A 203 -0.77 -24.78 -18.64
C ALA A 203 -0.16 -25.86 -19.53
N TYR A 204 1.05 -26.33 -19.18
CA TYR A 204 1.72 -27.40 -19.93
C TYR A 204 0.88 -28.69 -19.99
N TYR A 205 0.25 -29.07 -18.88
CA TYR A 205 -0.60 -30.27 -18.78
C TYR A 205 -1.91 -30.16 -19.56
N GLU A 206 -2.48 -28.97 -19.73
CA GLU A 206 -3.68 -28.81 -20.58
C GLU A 206 -3.34 -28.84 -22.08
N GLU A 207 -2.12 -28.45 -22.43
CA GLU A 207 -1.62 -28.45 -23.81
C GLU A 207 -1.10 -29.81 -24.30
N HIS A 208 -0.87 -30.79 -23.41
CA HIS A 208 -0.25 -32.10 -23.72
C HIS A 208 -0.99 -33.29 -23.10
#